data_AF-A0A349DX85-F1
#
_entry.id   AF-A0A349DX85-F1
#
_cell.length_a   1.000
_cell.length_b   1.000
_cell.length_c   1.000
_cell.angle_alpha   90.00
_cell.angle_beta   90.00
_cell.angle_gamma   90.00
#
_symmetry.space_group_name_H-M   'P 1'
#
loop_
_entity.id
_entity.type
_entity.pdbx_description
1 polymer ?
#
loop_
_entity_poly.entity_id
_entity_poly.type
_entity_poly.pdbx_seq_one_letter_code
_entity_poly.pdbx_strand_id
1 'polypeptide(L)'
;MKTTFLTLLLILSITLFCKAQSTKNYTNITKLYEDFPKVLKSNNWRVIDDYFNKILVNKSTMGYMEEHELSYGDFRYNALRIEPLIIHFFKIHYLNYVLKFRLRLKERNLLQNLTFVSADRPPEIVNKKLGIQLSETLITLKSGTRTILCKLGEIYKVEGEWRVFTTPKFW
;
A
#
# COMPACT_ATOMS: atom_id res chain seq x y z
N MET A 1 -20.95 53.78 20.74
CA MET A 1 -20.40 53.32 19.44
C MET A 1 -19.26 52.34 19.67
N LYS A 2 -19.58 51.05 19.79
CA LYS A 2 -18.63 49.94 19.94
C LYS A 2 -19.35 48.68 19.48
N THR A 3 -19.08 48.17 18.28
CA THR A 3 -19.37 46.77 17.84
C THR A 3 -19.18 46.59 16.32
N THR A 4 -17.97 46.74 15.77
CA THR A 4 -17.69 46.33 14.37
C THR A 4 -16.23 45.94 14.15
N PHE A 5 -15.62 45.18 15.06
CA PHE A 5 -14.24 44.70 14.85
C PHE A 5 -13.98 43.24 15.23
N LEU A 6 -15.02 42.46 15.53
CA LEU A 6 -14.88 41.09 16.05
C LEU A 6 -15.34 39.98 15.07
N THR A 7 -15.76 40.32 13.86
CA THR A 7 -16.23 39.33 12.86
C THR A 7 -15.23 39.05 11.74
N LEU A 8 -14.14 39.83 11.62
CA LEU A 8 -13.16 39.64 10.54
C LEU A 8 -12.02 38.68 10.89
N LEU A 9 -11.88 38.24 12.15
CA LEU A 9 -10.81 37.34 12.59
C LEU A 9 -11.19 35.84 12.57
N LEU A 10 -12.47 35.51 12.30
CA LEU A 10 -12.94 34.12 12.28
C LEU A 10 -12.88 33.48 10.88
N ILE A 11 -12.59 34.26 9.84
CA ILE A 11 -12.50 33.77 8.45
C ILE A 11 -11.05 33.37 8.10
N LEU A 12 -10.06 33.76 8.94
CA LEU A 12 -8.63 33.52 8.69
C LEU A 12 -8.05 32.27 9.37
N SER A 13 -8.88 31.43 9.99
CA SER A 13 -8.45 30.19 10.65
C SER A 13 -8.79 28.90 9.87
N ILE A 14 -9.37 29.02 8.67
CA ILE A 14 -9.76 27.85 7.84
C ILE A 14 -8.64 27.44 6.85
N THR A 15 -7.60 28.24 6.64
CA THR A 15 -6.62 27.99 5.55
C THR A 15 -5.31 27.30 5.98
N LEU A 16 -5.14 26.94 7.25
CA LEU A 16 -3.89 26.37 7.75
C LEU A 16 -4.11 24.99 8.39
N PHE A 17 -4.46 23.97 7.61
CA PHE A 17 -3.98 22.59 7.81
C PHE A 17 -4.36 21.61 6.68
N CYS A 18 -4.51 22.08 5.45
CA CYS A 18 -4.35 21.18 4.30
C CYS A 18 -2.84 21.07 3.99
N LYS A 19 -2.08 20.47 4.91
CA LYS A 19 -0.80 19.87 4.50
C LYS A 19 -1.20 18.74 3.57
N ALA A 20 -1.19 18.99 2.26
CA ALA A 20 -1.20 17.94 1.26
C ALA A 20 -0.06 17.00 1.63
N GLN A 21 -0.40 15.91 2.31
CA GLN A 21 0.57 14.96 2.79
C GLN A 21 1.21 14.39 1.54
N SER A 22 2.48 14.75 1.33
CA SER A 22 3.29 14.35 0.20
C SER A 22 3.00 12.88 -0.12
N THR A 23 2.39 12.67 -1.28
CA THR A 23 1.94 11.39 -1.86
C THR A 23 3.12 10.55 -2.34
N LYS A 24 4.26 10.60 -1.64
CA LYS A 24 5.42 9.79 -2.02
C LYS A 24 5.07 8.32 -1.83
N ASN A 25 5.21 7.56 -2.91
CA ASN A 25 5.11 6.11 -2.90
C ASN A 25 6.24 5.51 -2.03
N TYR A 26 6.15 4.22 -1.73
CA TYR A 26 7.14 3.58 -0.86
C TYR A 26 8.44 3.30 -1.62
N THR A 27 9.54 3.96 -1.23
CA THR A 27 10.90 3.64 -1.73
C THR A 27 11.65 2.66 -0.80
N ASN A 28 11.16 2.54 0.44
CA ASN A 28 11.64 1.64 1.49
C ASN A 28 10.56 0.58 1.79
N ILE A 29 10.91 -0.69 1.62
CA ILE A 29 9.97 -1.81 1.78
C ILE A 29 9.59 -2.05 3.25
N THR A 30 10.52 -1.84 4.18
CA THR A 30 10.24 -1.96 5.62
C THR A 30 9.16 -0.97 6.02
N LYS A 31 9.21 0.25 5.47
CA LYS A 31 8.20 1.28 5.74
C LYS A 31 6.81 0.87 5.24
N LEU A 32 6.73 0.22 4.08
CA LEU A 32 5.50 -0.37 3.55
C LEU A 32 4.94 -1.39 4.55
N TYR A 33 5.78 -2.30 5.05
CA TYR A 33 5.37 -3.32 6.02
C TYR A 33 4.95 -2.74 7.38
N GLU A 34 5.63 -1.72 7.88
CA GLU A 34 5.29 -1.02 9.12
C GLU A 34 3.96 -0.29 9.07
N ASP A 35 3.61 0.26 7.89
CA ASP A 35 2.37 1.01 7.71
C ASP A 35 1.16 0.09 7.48
N PHE A 36 1.37 -1.14 7.00
CA PHE A 36 0.29 -2.12 6.81
C PHE A 36 -0.59 -2.37 8.05
N PRO A 37 -0.06 -2.69 9.26
CA PRO A 37 -0.91 -2.87 10.45
C PRO A 37 -1.62 -1.57 10.87
N LYS A 38 -1.07 -0.39 10.59
CA LYS A 38 -1.74 0.90 10.85
C LYS A 38 -2.95 1.06 9.94
N VAL A 39 -2.82 0.67 8.68
CA VAL A 39 -3.90 0.69 7.69
C VAL A 39 -5.00 -0.30 8.05
N LEU A 40 -4.64 -1.52 8.48
CA LEU A 40 -5.63 -2.50 8.98
C LEU A 40 -6.46 -1.95 10.14
N LYS A 41 -5.84 -1.18 11.04
CA LYS A 41 -6.51 -0.57 12.20
C LYS A 41 -7.33 0.69 11.86
N SER A 42 -7.08 1.32 10.73
CA SER A 42 -7.71 2.59 10.37
C SER A 42 -9.22 2.44 10.10
N ASN A 43 -10.04 3.29 10.70
CA ASN A 43 -11.45 3.45 10.30
C ASN A 43 -11.64 4.51 9.22
N ASN A 44 -10.58 5.21 8.82
CA ASN A 44 -10.62 6.24 7.80
C ASN A 44 -10.35 5.63 6.42
N TRP A 45 -11.38 5.59 5.58
CA TRP A 45 -11.29 5.05 4.21
C TRP A 45 -10.21 5.73 3.36
N ARG A 46 -9.97 7.04 3.56
CA ARG A 46 -8.91 7.75 2.80
C ARG A 46 -7.51 7.24 3.10
N VAL A 47 -7.25 6.83 4.35
CA VAL A 47 -5.95 6.24 4.74
C VAL A 47 -5.77 4.87 4.08
N ILE A 48 -6.86 4.11 3.98
CA ILE A 48 -6.85 2.78 3.34
C ILE A 48 -6.63 2.93 1.84
N ASP A 49 -7.40 3.81 1.19
CA ASP A 49 -7.30 4.05 -0.25
C ASP A 49 -5.92 4.62 -0.64
N ASP A 50 -5.39 5.59 0.11
CA ASP A 50 -4.06 6.16 -0.12
C ASP A 50 -2.95 5.10 -0.02
N TYR A 51 -3.00 4.23 1.00
CA TYR A 51 -2.05 3.14 1.12
C TYR A 51 -2.09 2.21 -0.11
N PHE A 52 -3.28 1.79 -0.54
CA PHE A 52 -3.40 0.89 -1.70
C PHE A 52 -3.00 1.56 -3.02
N ASN A 53 -3.32 2.83 -3.23
CA ASN A 53 -2.86 3.57 -4.41
C ASN A 53 -1.32 3.66 -4.47
N LYS A 54 -0.66 3.70 -3.31
CA LYS A 54 0.81 3.73 -3.21
C LYS A 54 1.49 2.40 -3.45
N ILE A 55 0.83 1.28 -3.11
CA ILE A 55 1.46 -0.04 -3.20
C ILE A 55 1.00 -0.87 -4.39
N LEU A 56 -0.17 -0.62 -4.98
CA LEU A 56 -0.64 -1.40 -6.11
C LEU A 56 -0.02 -0.89 -7.41
N VAL A 57 0.10 -1.80 -8.38
CA VAL A 57 0.48 -1.45 -9.76
C VAL A 57 -0.46 -0.38 -10.33
N ASN A 58 0.10 0.52 -11.12
CA ASN A 58 -0.61 1.60 -11.78
C ASN A 58 -0.18 1.72 -13.25
N LYS A 59 -0.76 2.66 -13.98
CA LYS A 59 -0.46 2.87 -15.41
C LYS A 59 1.03 3.15 -15.68
N SER A 60 1.71 3.89 -14.80
CA SER A 60 3.15 4.18 -14.94
C SER A 60 3.97 2.91 -14.81
N THR A 61 3.74 2.13 -13.75
CA THR A 61 4.43 0.87 -13.51
C THR A 61 4.24 -0.10 -14.69
N MET A 62 3.02 -0.19 -15.22
CA MET A 62 2.74 -1.04 -16.37
C MET A 62 3.46 -0.54 -17.64
N GLY A 63 3.42 0.77 -17.92
CA GLY A 63 4.12 1.37 -19.06
C GLY A 63 5.63 1.15 -19.01
N TYR A 64 6.24 1.31 -17.84
CA TYR A 64 7.66 1.02 -17.63
C TYR A 64 8.00 -0.45 -17.95
N MET A 65 7.14 -1.38 -17.54
CA MET A 65 7.36 -2.81 -17.81
C MET A 65 7.26 -3.14 -19.29
N GLU A 66 6.33 -2.54 -20.02
CA GLU A 66 6.23 -2.72 -21.47
C GLU A 66 7.42 -2.14 -22.21
N GLU A 67 7.83 -0.91 -21.87
CA GLU A 67 9.00 -0.25 -22.46
C GLU A 67 10.28 -1.08 -22.32
N HIS A 68 10.43 -1.78 -21.19
CA HIS A 68 11.63 -2.53 -20.84
C HIS A 68 11.54 -4.03 -21.12
N GLU A 69 10.52 -4.45 -21.84
CA GLU A 69 10.33 -5.84 -22.15
C GLU A 69 10.29 -6.76 -20.91
N LEU A 70 9.46 -6.38 -19.93
CA LEU A 70 9.23 -7.13 -18.70
C LEU A 70 7.83 -7.74 -18.69
N SER A 71 7.76 -9.06 -18.53
CA SER A 71 6.51 -9.78 -18.29
C SER A 71 6.49 -10.36 -16.89
N TYR A 72 5.34 -10.28 -16.21
CA TYR A 72 5.15 -10.92 -14.93
C TYR A 72 3.81 -11.68 -14.88
N GLY A 73 3.87 -13.02 -14.82
CA GLY A 73 2.68 -13.87 -14.74
C GLY A 73 1.63 -13.57 -15.82
N ASP A 74 0.39 -13.28 -15.40
CA ASP A 74 -0.71 -12.87 -16.29
C ASP A 74 -0.64 -11.40 -16.74
N PHE A 75 0.23 -10.58 -16.12
CA PHE A 75 0.63 -9.28 -16.67
C PHE A 75 1.64 -9.49 -17.79
N ARG A 76 1.21 -10.20 -18.83
CA ARG A 76 1.92 -10.22 -20.12
C ARG A 76 1.66 -8.89 -20.82
N TYR A 77 2.60 -8.50 -21.68
CA TYR A 77 2.62 -7.33 -22.57
C TYR A 77 1.29 -6.87 -23.15
N ASN A 78 0.33 -7.77 -23.35
CA ASN A 78 -1.01 -7.42 -23.84
C ASN A 78 -1.92 -6.77 -22.79
N ALA A 79 -1.54 -6.72 -21.51
CA ALA A 79 -2.35 -6.12 -20.43
C ALA A 79 -2.48 -4.59 -20.55
N LEU A 80 -1.58 -3.90 -21.27
CA LEU A 80 -1.74 -2.47 -21.57
C LEU A 80 -2.74 -2.20 -22.68
N ARG A 81 -3.04 -3.19 -23.54
CA ARG A 81 -4.17 -3.15 -24.47
C ARG A 81 -5.49 -3.52 -23.79
N ILE A 82 -5.45 -4.16 -22.60
CA ILE A 82 -6.62 -4.58 -21.84
C ILE A 82 -6.80 -3.65 -20.63
N GLU A 83 -7.20 -2.42 -20.95
CA GLU A 83 -7.94 -1.42 -20.18
C GLU A 83 -7.60 -1.10 -18.70
N PRO A 84 -7.85 0.16 -18.26
CA PRO A 84 -7.92 0.56 -16.83
C PRO A 84 -8.70 -0.40 -15.92
N LEU A 85 -9.60 -1.21 -16.49
CA LEU A 85 -10.37 -2.23 -15.81
C LEU A 85 -9.52 -3.31 -15.14
N ILE A 86 -8.41 -3.80 -15.73
CA ILE A 86 -7.60 -4.85 -15.07
C ILE A 86 -7.00 -4.33 -13.76
N ILE A 87 -6.39 -3.15 -13.78
CA ILE A 87 -5.82 -2.51 -12.59
C ILE A 87 -6.92 -2.28 -11.54
N HIS A 88 -8.10 -1.84 -11.99
CA HIS A 88 -9.25 -1.66 -11.13
C HIS A 88 -9.73 -2.96 -10.47
N PHE A 89 -9.89 -4.04 -11.24
CA PHE A 89 -10.28 -5.36 -10.72
C PHE A 89 -9.23 -5.92 -9.78
N PHE A 90 -7.95 -5.79 -10.09
CA PHE A 90 -6.86 -6.18 -9.20
C PHE A 90 -6.94 -5.42 -7.87
N LYS A 91 -7.17 -4.10 -7.91
CA LYS A 91 -7.35 -3.29 -6.70
C LYS A 91 -8.54 -3.76 -5.87
N ILE A 92 -9.71 -3.98 -6.48
CA ILE A 92 -10.90 -4.49 -5.78
C ILE A 92 -10.61 -5.85 -5.13
N HIS A 93 -10.02 -6.76 -5.90
CA HIS A 93 -9.73 -8.11 -5.43
C HIS A 93 -8.72 -8.11 -4.28
N TYR A 94 -7.63 -7.35 -4.41
CA TYR A 94 -6.63 -7.19 -3.36
C TYR A 94 -7.23 -6.60 -2.08
N LEU A 95 -8.02 -5.53 -2.22
CA LEU A 95 -8.72 -4.91 -1.09
C LEU A 95 -9.64 -5.91 -0.38
N ASN A 96 -10.38 -6.72 -1.11
CA ASN A 96 -11.28 -7.73 -0.53
C ASN A 96 -10.53 -8.75 0.33
N TYR A 97 -9.35 -9.21 -0.08
CA TYR A 97 -8.52 -10.09 0.74
C TYR A 97 -8.10 -9.40 2.04
N VAL A 98 -7.68 -8.14 1.96
CA VAL A 98 -7.22 -7.38 3.13
C VAL A 98 -8.36 -7.08 4.09
N LEU A 99 -9.54 -6.73 3.59
CA LEU A 99 -10.73 -6.48 4.43
C LEU A 99 -11.21 -7.75 5.12
N LYS A 100 -11.22 -8.90 4.42
CA LYS A 100 -11.50 -10.21 5.04
C LYS A 100 -10.48 -10.54 6.14
N PHE A 101 -9.20 -10.27 5.92
CA PHE A 101 -8.17 -10.46 6.93
C PHE A 101 -8.37 -9.55 8.14
N ARG A 102 -8.64 -8.26 7.91
CA ARG A 102 -8.99 -7.30 8.97
C ARG A 102 -10.18 -7.77 9.81
N LEU A 103 -11.23 -8.28 9.17
CA LEU A 103 -12.41 -8.80 9.87
C LEU A 103 -12.05 -9.98 10.77
N ARG A 104 -11.32 -10.97 10.26
CA ARG A 104 -10.83 -12.12 11.05
C ARG A 104 -9.99 -11.68 12.26
N LEU A 105 -9.13 -10.67 12.10
CA LEU A 105 -8.35 -10.12 13.20
C LEU A 105 -9.21 -9.40 14.24
N LYS A 106 -10.28 -8.71 13.80
CA LYS A 106 -11.23 -8.04 14.69
C LYS A 106 -12.02 -9.06 15.51
N GLU A 107 -12.55 -10.09 14.87
CA GLU A 107 -13.31 -11.19 15.52
C GLU A 107 -12.48 -11.93 16.57
N ARG A 108 -11.16 -12.04 16.36
CA ARG A 108 -10.22 -12.67 17.28
C ARG A 108 -9.64 -11.71 18.33
N ASN A 109 -10.09 -10.45 18.38
CA ASN A 109 -9.54 -9.40 19.25
C ASN A 109 -8.03 -9.14 19.07
N LEU A 110 -7.50 -9.39 17.87
CA LEU A 110 -6.07 -9.22 17.56
C LEU A 110 -5.77 -7.87 16.90
N LEU A 111 -6.77 -7.20 16.32
CA LEU A 111 -6.56 -6.06 15.43
C LEU A 111 -5.92 -4.84 16.14
N GLN A 112 -6.37 -4.47 17.33
CA GLN A 112 -5.98 -3.19 17.95
C GLN A 112 -4.50 -3.12 18.33
N ASN A 113 -3.95 -4.24 18.83
CA ASN A 113 -2.55 -4.33 19.26
C ASN A 113 -1.61 -4.82 18.14
N LEU A 114 -2.11 -4.88 16.91
CA LEU A 114 -1.33 -5.38 15.78
C LEU A 114 -0.17 -4.45 15.43
N THR A 115 1.02 -5.01 15.33
CA THR A 115 2.29 -4.34 14.99
C THR A 115 3.11 -5.19 14.03
N PHE A 116 3.94 -4.54 13.21
CA PHE A 116 4.92 -5.22 12.37
C PHE A 116 6.18 -5.50 13.19
N VAL A 117 6.81 -6.65 12.97
CA VAL A 117 8.03 -7.08 13.66
C VAL A 117 9.20 -7.26 12.69
N SER A 118 9.02 -8.07 11.66
CA SER A 118 10.09 -8.44 10.75
C SER A 118 9.55 -8.96 9.42
N ALA A 119 10.44 -9.00 8.43
CA ALA A 119 10.28 -9.76 7.20
C ALA A 119 11.33 -10.88 7.22
N ASP A 120 10.95 -12.08 6.79
CA ASP A 120 11.81 -13.27 6.88
C ASP A 120 13.06 -13.17 5.99
N ARG A 121 12.96 -12.47 4.86
CA ARG A 121 14.06 -12.30 3.90
C ARG A 121 14.16 -10.86 3.39
N PRO A 122 15.38 -10.36 3.13
CA PRO A 122 15.55 -9.08 2.44
C PRO A 122 15.13 -9.21 0.97
N PRO A 123 14.87 -8.08 0.28
CA PRO A 123 14.62 -8.11 -1.15
C PRO A 123 15.84 -8.55 -1.96
N GLU A 124 15.58 -9.23 -3.07
CA GLU A 124 16.58 -9.78 -3.98
C GLU A 124 16.64 -8.97 -5.28
N ILE A 125 17.82 -8.83 -5.90
CA ILE A 125 17.94 -8.18 -7.21
C ILE A 125 17.63 -9.21 -8.30
N VAL A 126 16.52 -9.00 -9.03
CA VAL A 126 16.07 -9.90 -10.10
C VAL A 126 16.43 -9.40 -11.50
N ASN A 127 16.70 -8.10 -11.66
CA ASN A 127 17.27 -7.55 -12.89
C ASN A 127 18.31 -6.48 -12.53
N LYS A 128 19.60 -6.81 -12.68
CA LYS A 128 20.72 -5.90 -12.36
C LYS A 128 20.77 -4.67 -13.29
N LYS A 129 20.47 -4.85 -14.58
CA LYS A 129 20.54 -3.78 -15.59
C LYS A 129 19.53 -2.66 -15.28
N LEU A 130 18.34 -3.05 -14.85
CA LEU A 130 17.23 -2.14 -14.56
C LEU A 130 17.10 -1.79 -13.07
N GLY A 131 17.94 -2.39 -12.21
CA GLY A 131 17.87 -2.18 -10.76
C GLY A 131 16.59 -2.73 -10.12
N ILE A 132 15.94 -3.72 -10.74
CA ILE A 132 14.68 -4.26 -10.23
C ILE A 132 14.96 -5.21 -9.08
N GLN A 133 14.28 -4.96 -7.98
CA GLN A 133 14.31 -5.80 -6.79
C GLN A 133 12.96 -6.48 -6.61
N LEU A 134 12.96 -7.67 -6.01
CA LEU A 134 11.77 -8.44 -5.66
C LEU A 134 11.80 -8.74 -4.16
N SER A 135 10.66 -8.61 -3.51
CA SER A 135 10.40 -9.19 -2.20
C SER A 135 9.22 -10.14 -2.28
N GLU A 136 9.52 -11.42 -2.03
CA GLU A 136 8.55 -12.48 -1.85
C GLU A 136 8.74 -13.11 -0.46
N THR A 137 8.34 -12.37 0.57
CA THR A 137 8.61 -12.74 1.96
C THR A 137 7.35 -12.81 2.79
N LEU A 138 7.37 -13.70 3.79
CA LEU A 138 6.48 -13.59 4.92
C LEU A 138 6.90 -12.37 5.75
N ILE A 139 5.89 -11.67 6.25
CA ILE A 139 6.03 -10.67 7.30
C ILE A 139 5.42 -11.21 8.58
N THR A 140 6.10 -10.92 9.67
CA THR A 140 5.67 -11.25 11.01
C THR A 140 4.95 -10.05 11.62
N LEU A 141 3.67 -10.24 11.95
CA LEU A 141 2.89 -9.30 12.77
C LEU A 141 2.73 -9.87 14.17
N LYS A 142 2.68 -9.00 15.19
CA LYS A 142 2.39 -9.37 16.57
C LYS A 142 1.19 -8.63 17.12
N SER A 143 0.41 -9.33 17.93
CA SER A 143 -0.65 -8.77 18.78
C SER A 143 -0.57 -9.44 20.16
N GLY A 144 0.05 -8.74 21.12
CA GLY A 144 0.42 -9.35 22.41
C GLY A 144 1.39 -10.51 22.22
N THR A 145 1.04 -11.70 22.77
CA THR A 145 1.82 -12.94 22.64
C THR A 145 1.55 -13.70 21.33
N ARG A 146 0.59 -13.26 20.52
CA ARG A 146 0.22 -13.93 19.28
C ARG A 146 1.06 -13.44 18.12
N THR A 147 1.65 -14.39 17.40
CA THR A 147 2.34 -14.18 16.13
C THR A 147 1.39 -14.49 14.98
N ILE A 148 1.35 -13.61 13.98
CA ILE A 148 0.57 -13.77 12.76
C ILE A 148 1.51 -13.62 11.59
N LEU A 149 1.56 -14.63 10.72
CA LEU A 149 2.37 -14.62 9.52
C LEU A 149 1.48 -14.27 8.33
N CYS A 150 1.94 -13.35 7.48
CA CYS A 150 1.27 -13.06 6.23
C CYS A 150 2.23 -12.68 5.13
N LYS A 151 1.78 -12.75 3.88
CA LYS A 151 2.51 -12.30 2.70
C LYS A 151 1.66 -11.25 2.00
N LEU A 152 2.22 -10.09 1.69
CA LEU A 152 1.51 -9.00 1.00
C LEU A 152 1.53 -9.16 -0.54
N GLY A 153 1.79 -10.36 -1.04
CA GLY A 153 2.01 -10.63 -2.46
C GLY A 153 3.50 -10.59 -2.84
N GLU A 154 3.76 -10.58 -4.13
CA GLU A 154 5.06 -10.36 -4.73
C GLU A 154 5.22 -8.87 -5.00
N ILE A 155 6.25 -8.29 -4.39
CA ILE A 155 6.46 -6.84 -4.40
C ILE A 155 7.73 -6.55 -5.16
N TYR A 156 7.63 -5.81 -6.27
CA TYR A 156 8.79 -5.39 -7.03
C TYR A 156 9.11 -3.93 -6.79
N LYS A 157 10.40 -3.60 -6.79
CA LYS A 157 10.86 -2.22 -6.87
C LYS A 157 11.03 -1.85 -8.34
N VAL A 158 10.11 -1.04 -8.84
CA VAL A 158 10.07 -0.56 -10.23
C VAL A 158 10.14 0.96 -10.18
N GLU A 159 11.04 1.56 -10.97
CA GLU A 159 11.28 3.01 -10.96
C GLU A 159 11.58 3.58 -9.55
N GLY A 160 12.23 2.79 -8.71
CA GLY A 160 12.56 3.17 -7.33
C GLY A 160 11.42 3.00 -6.32
N GLU A 161 10.25 2.52 -6.73
CA GLU A 161 9.05 2.38 -5.90
C GLU A 161 8.62 0.93 -5.75
N TRP A 162 8.23 0.54 -4.54
CA TRP A 162 7.73 -0.80 -4.23
C TRP A 162 6.25 -0.94 -4.61
N ARG A 163 5.96 -1.89 -5.50
CA ARG A 163 4.64 -2.16 -6.06
C ARG A 163 4.29 -3.64 -5.95
N VAL A 164 3.05 -3.96 -5.65
CA VAL A 164 2.52 -5.30 -5.43
C VAL A 164 1.86 -5.80 -6.71
N PHE A 165 2.28 -6.99 -7.15
CA PHE A 165 1.87 -7.60 -8.41
C PHE A 165 0.95 -8.81 -8.23
N THR A 166 0.85 -9.36 -7.03
CA THR A 166 -0.03 -10.50 -6.74
C THR A 166 -0.89 -10.27 -5.52
N THR A 167 -1.86 -11.15 -5.35
CA THR A 167 -2.75 -11.13 -4.19
C THR A 167 -2.01 -11.54 -2.92
N PRO A 168 -2.44 -11.02 -1.76
CA PRO A 168 -1.80 -11.35 -0.50
C PRO A 168 -2.25 -12.74 -0.01
N LYS A 169 -1.42 -13.39 0.81
CA LYS A 169 -1.73 -14.66 1.48
C LYS A 169 -1.75 -14.43 2.99
N PHE A 170 -2.86 -14.78 3.63
CA PHE A 170 -3.12 -14.55 5.05
C PHE A 170 -3.50 -15.87 5.73
N TRP A 171 -2.56 -16.43 6.51
CA TRP A 171 -2.75 -17.68 7.27
C TRP A 171 -3.40 -17.41 8.64
#